data_AF-A0A0C2Z4B4-F1
#
_entry.id   AF-A0A0C2Z4B4-F1
#
_cell.length_a   1.000
_cell.length_b   1.000
_cell.length_c   1.000
_cell.angle_alpha   90.00
_cell.angle_beta   90.00
_cell.angle_gamma   90.00
#
_symmetry.space_group_name_H-M   'P 1'
#
loop_
_entity.id
_entity.type
_entity.pdbx_description
1 polymer ?
#
loop_
_entity_poly.entity_id
_entity_poly.type
_entity_poly.pdbx_seq_one_letter_code
_entity_poly.pdbx_strand_id
1 'polypeptide(L)' 'MPNKATLSPKEASQYVGLSYSTLQRLRNSGVGPRYIKLTGTGKNTKVLYPIAELDRFIQNNLQATM' A
#
# COMPACT_ATOMS: atom_id res chain seq x y z
N MET A 1 -3.07 -12.02 -16.74
CA MET A 1 -1.88 -11.58 -15.97
C MET A 1 -1.82 -12.43 -14.72
N PRO A 2 -0.65 -12.96 -14.30
CA PRO A 2 -0.58 -13.74 -13.07
C PRO A 2 -1.17 -12.89 -11.94
N ASN A 3 -2.13 -13.46 -11.21
CA ASN A 3 -2.97 -12.78 -10.24
C ASN A 3 -2.10 -12.34 -9.05
N LYS A 4 -1.47 -11.17 -9.17
CA LYS A 4 -0.41 -10.71 -8.28
C LYS A 4 -1.07 -10.26 -6.98
N ALA A 5 -1.07 -11.11 -5.96
CA ALA A 5 -1.71 -10.83 -4.66
C ALA A 5 -1.14 -9.61 -3.92
N THR A 6 0.03 -9.10 -4.36
CA THR A 6 0.71 -7.95 -3.75
C THR A 6 1.23 -6.97 -4.80
N LEU A 7 1.08 -5.68 -4.54
CA LEU A 7 1.56 -4.56 -5.34
C LEU A 7 2.83 -3.95 -4.76
N SER A 8 3.69 -3.43 -5.63
CA SER A 8 4.80 -2.54 -5.23
C SER A 8 4.27 -1.19 -4.73
N PRO A 9 5.08 -0.35 -4.08
CA PRO A 9 4.60 0.93 -3.57
C PRO A 9 4.15 1.90 -4.68
N LYS A 10 4.72 1.78 -5.90
CA LYS A 10 4.28 2.54 -7.08
C LYS A 10 2.94 2.04 -7.62
N GLU A 11 2.78 0.73 -7.74
CA GLU A 11 1.50 0.14 -8.15
C GLU A 11 0.41 0.42 -7.11
N ALA A 12 0.73 0.31 -5.82
CA ALA A 12 -0.19 0.60 -4.73
C ALA A 12 -0.63 2.07 -4.72
N SER A 13 0.28 3.01 -4.97
CA SER A 13 -0.08 4.44 -5.01
C SER A 13 -1.06 4.73 -6.15
N GLN A 14 -0.85 4.12 -7.32
CA GLN A 14 -1.78 4.19 -8.44
C GLN A 14 -3.12 3.53 -8.09
N TYR A 15 -3.09 2.39 -7.40
CA TYR A 15 -4.28 1.65 -7.01
C TYR A 15 -5.20 2.44 -6.06
N VAL A 16 -4.64 3.09 -5.05
CA VAL A 16 -5.42 3.88 -4.08
C VAL A 16 -5.65 5.33 -4.52
N GLY A 17 -5.12 5.74 -5.67
CA GLY A 17 -5.24 7.12 -6.18
C GLY A 17 -4.45 8.17 -5.38
N LEU A 18 -3.38 7.78 -4.68
CA LEU A 18 -2.54 8.68 -3.90
C LEU A 18 -1.16 8.86 -4.54
N SER A 19 -0.49 9.97 -4.23
CA SER A 19 0.91 10.13 -4.62
C SER A 19 1.82 9.13 -3.88
N TYR A 20 2.93 8.76 -4.51
CA TYR A 20 3.92 7.87 -3.88
C TYR A 20 4.46 8.44 -2.56
N SER A 21 4.71 9.74 -2.50
CA SER A 21 5.20 10.43 -1.29
C SER A 21 4.15 10.45 -0.19
N THR A 22 2.86 10.64 -0.53
CA THR A 22 1.74 10.51 0.42
C THR A 22 1.69 9.09 0.99
N LEU A 23 1.75 8.06 0.14
CA LEU A 23 1.71 6.67 0.58
C LEU A 23 2.91 6.32 1.49
N GLN A 24 4.10 6.84 1.16
CA GLN A 24 5.28 6.69 2.00
C GLN A 24 5.12 7.38 3.36
N ARG A 25 4.58 8.61 3.39
CA ARG A 25 4.30 9.32 4.64
C ARG A 25 3.30 8.54 5.50
N LEU A 26 2.20 8.08 4.92
CA LEU A 26 1.17 7.30 5.62
C LEU A 26 1.74 6.03 6.28
N ARG A 27 2.63 5.35 5.56
CA ARG A 27 3.38 4.20 6.09
C ARG A 27 4.26 4.58 7.27
N ASN A 28 5.00 5.68 7.17
CA ASN A 28 5.88 6.14 8.26
C ASN A 28 5.09 6.61 9.49
N SER A 29 3.90 7.19 9.30
CA SER A 29 3.03 7.64 10.38
C SER A 29 2.11 6.55 10.94
N GLY A 30 2.12 5.33 10.38
CA GLY A 30 1.33 4.20 10.85
C GLY A 30 -0.18 4.27 10.55
N VAL A 31 -0.62 5.23 9.74
CA VAL A 31 -2.04 5.46 9.39
C VAL A 31 -2.39 5.07 7.95
N GLY A 32 -1.48 4.35 7.27
CA GLY A 32 -1.66 3.89 5.89
C GLY A 32 -2.16 2.45 5.75
N PRO A 33 -2.29 1.96 4.50
CA PRO A 33 -2.57 0.55 4.24
C PRO A 33 -1.50 -0.34 4.85
N ARG A 34 -1.90 -1.52 5.31
CA ARG A 34 -0.95 -2.52 5.81
C ARG A 34 -0.04 -2.97 4.66
N TYR A 35 1.22 -3.17 5.00
CA TYR A 35 2.25 -3.56 4.06
C TYR A 35 3.12 -4.67 4.63
N ILE A 36 3.72 -5.43 3.73
CA ILE A 36 4.72 -6.43 4.04
C ILE A 36 6.08 -5.81 3.75
N LYS A 37 6.94 -5.74 4.76
CA LYS A 37 8.34 -5.40 4.59
C LYS A 37 9.13 -6.71 4.53
N LEU A 38 9.60 -7.06 3.34
CA LEU A 38 10.50 -8.18 3.18
C LEU A 38 11.89 -7.72 3.59
N THR A 39 12.35 -8.19 4.74
CA THR A 39 13.72 -7.98 5.21
C THR A 39 14.65 -8.79 4.32
N GLY A 40 15.36 -8.10 3.42
CA GLY A 40 16.48 -8.67 2.69
C GLY A 40 17.80 -8.38 3.39
N THR A 41 18.82 -9.17 3.13
CA THR A 41 20.18 -8.89 3.59
C THR A 41 20.69 -7.60 2.92
N GLY A 42 20.84 -6.51 3.68
CA GLY A 42 21.39 -5.23 3.19
C GLY A 42 20.38 -4.23 2.58
N LYS A 43 20.79 -3.48 1.54
CA LYS A 43 20.03 -2.36 0.94
C LYS A 43 18.75 -2.77 0.17
N ASN A 44 18.46 -4.06 0.04
CA ASN A 44 17.37 -4.59 -0.78
C ASN A 44 16.10 -4.89 0.04
N THR A 45 15.69 -3.97 0.91
CA THR A 45 14.41 -4.12 1.61
C THR A 45 13.28 -3.81 0.61
N LYS A 46 12.44 -4.82 0.31
CA LYS A 46 11.26 -4.63 -0.53
C LYS A 46 10.02 -4.39 0.33
N VAL A 47 9.22 -3.43 -0.09
CA VAL A 47 7.90 -3.16 0.50
C VAL A 47 6.84 -3.59 -0.50
N LEU A 48 5.89 -4.40 -0.04
CA LEU A 48 4.79 -4.92 -0.83
C LEU A 48 3.48 -4.61 -0.13
N TYR A 49 2.44 -4.31 -0.90
CA TYR A 49 1.10 -4.00 -0.42
C TYR A 49 0.15 -5.10 -0.90
N PRO A 50 -0.38 -5.94 -0.01
CA PRO A 50 -1.44 -6.88 -0.36
C PRO A 50 -2.66 -6.13 -0.91
N ILE A 51 -3.23 -6.59 -2.02
CA ILE A 51 -4.39 -5.94 -2.64
C ILE A 51 -5.55 -5.87 -1.63
N ALA A 52 -5.82 -6.95 -0.90
CA ALA A 52 -6.88 -6.99 0.10
C ALA A 52 -6.73 -5.94 1.22
N GLU A 53 -5.51 -5.54 1.56
CA GLU A 53 -5.28 -4.49 2.56
C GLU A 53 -5.45 -3.08 1.96
N LEU A 54 -5.14 -2.92 0.67
CA LEU A 54 -5.45 -1.69 -0.07
C LEU A 54 -6.97 -1.51 -0.20
N ASP A 55 -7.71 -2.57 -0.51
CA ASP A 55 -9.18 -2.58 -0.55
C ASP A 55 -9.77 -2.16 0.79
N ARG A 56 -9.31 -2.77 1.90
CA ARG A 56 -9.74 -2.38 3.25
C ARG A 56 -9.42 -0.92 3.55
N PHE A 57 -8.25 -0.44 3.14
CA PHE A 57 -7.90 0.97 3.33
C PHE A 57 -8.86 1.88 2.57
N ILE A 58 -9.17 1.57 1.32
CA ILE A 58 -10.15 2.34 0.52
C ILE A 58 -11.52 2.29 1.18
N GLN A 59 -12.00 1.11 1.61
CA GLN A 59 -13.27 0.94 2.31
C GLN A 59 -13.37 1.72 3.62
N ASN A 60 -12.30 1.77 4.41
CA ASN A 60 -12.27 2.54 5.66
C ASN A 60 -12.21 4.05 5.43
N ASN A 61 -11.69 4.50 4.28
CA ASN A 61 -11.61 5.92 3.91
C ASN A 61 -12.77 6.36 3.00
N LEU A 62 -13.59 5.41 2.53
CA LEU A 62 -14.89 5.66 1.92
C LEU A 62 -15.82 6.17 3.02
N GLN A 63 -15.71 7.46 3.33
CA GLN A 63 -16.85 8.17 3.87
C GLN A 63 -17.91 8.12 2.79
N ALA A 64 -18.95 7.30 3.00
CA ALA A 64 -20.16 7.40 2.21
C ALA A 64 -20.65 8.84 2.39
N THR A 65 -20.41 9.69 1.40
CA THR A 65 -21.16 10.93 1.21
C THR A 65 -22.60 10.49 0.94
N MET A 66 -23.35 10.26 2.02
CA MET A 66 -24.81 10.26 2.03
C MET A 66 -25.28 11.68 2.32
#